data_AF-A0A968VTJ0-F1
#
_entry.id   AF-A0A968VTJ0-F1
#
_cell.length_a   1.000
_cell.length_b   1.000
_cell.length_c   1.000
_cell.angle_alpha   90.00
_cell.angle_beta   90.00
_cell.angle_gamma   90.00
#
_symmetry.space_group_name_H-M   'P 1'
#
loop_
_entity.id
_entity.type
_entity.pdbx_description
1 polymer ?
#
loop_
_entity_poly.entity_id
_entity_poly.type
_entity_poly.pdbx_seq_one_letter_code
_entity_poly.pdbx_strand_id
1 'polypeptide(L)'
;MLVGSIGTGKTHCCGTLLADYENGIWVPNKDSYIKEVFHLYTEPSMETLSGLSCADGYHYAYVPAASSSWDEMERSADDINRLSLKALASKEGMNKSEYRQFIQLFSHYNNFTCDRCGESFGDVSTWDNTRALITDSLSGINIMAMDLVVGSKPVRSMSDWGISMDRITRLVNKLCADTACLMVLTAHLEIERDEVTGRMRAMPSTLGKKLAPILPRFFSEVIECKHEENNFFWSTSNEDTDTKTRNLPHSPKLKPSFQPMLDTWREKHGLWPSTR
;
A
#
# COMPACT_ATOMS: atom_id res chain seq x y z
N MET A 1 4.47 -4.21 6.27
CA MET A 1 3.39 -4.52 5.30
C MET A 1 2.24 -5.17 6.04
N LEU A 2 1.02 -4.69 5.83
CA LEU A 2 -0.20 -5.31 6.35
C LEU A 2 -0.90 -6.04 5.20
N VAL A 3 -1.09 -7.36 5.33
CA VAL A 3 -1.70 -8.19 4.28
C VAL A 3 -3.00 -8.80 4.79
N GLY A 4 -4.01 -8.95 3.94
CA GLY A 4 -5.24 -9.63 4.34
C GLY A 4 -6.39 -9.40 3.37
N SER A 5 -7.42 -10.25 3.47
CA SER A 5 -8.64 -10.16 2.67
C SER A 5 -9.39 -8.83 2.87
N ILE A 6 -10.42 -8.60 2.07
CA ILE A 6 -11.32 -7.45 2.26
C ILE A 6 -11.97 -7.55 3.66
N GLY A 7 -12.12 -6.42 4.34
CA GLY A 7 -12.79 -6.36 5.65
C GLY A 7 -11.95 -6.86 6.83
N THR A 8 -10.65 -7.14 6.66
CA THR A 8 -9.78 -7.58 7.77
C THR A 8 -9.22 -6.45 8.63
N GLY A 9 -9.70 -5.21 8.44
CA GLY A 9 -9.32 -4.07 9.27
C GLY A 9 -7.95 -3.46 8.97
N LYS A 10 -7.30 -3.77 7.82
CA LYS A 10 -5.97 -3.21 7.46
C LYS A 10 -5.89 -1.69 7.66
N THR A 11 -6.79 -0.95 7.02
CA THR A 11 -6.87 0.52 7.11
C THR A 11 -7.21 0.99 8.53
N HIS A 12 -8.09 0.28 9.23
CA HIS A 12 -8.45 0.58 10.62
C HIS A 12 -7.24 0.46 11.55
N CYS A 13 -6.43 -0.59 11.40
CA CYS A 13 -5.24 -0.80 12.22
C CYS A 13 -4.22 0.34 12.07
N CYS A 14 -4.17 1.02 10.92
CA CYS A 14 -3.28 2.16 10.70
C CYS A 14 -3.55 3.35 11.64
N GLY A 15 -4.79 3.52 12.12
CA GLY A 15 -5.11 4.56 13.10
C GLY A 15 -4.37 4.37 14.44
N THR A 16 -4.01 3.12 14.78
CA THR A 16 -3.29 2.78 16.01
C THR A 16 -1.86 3.30 16.09
N LEU A 17 -1.34 3.89 15.00
CA LEU A 17 -0.08 4.63 15.02
C LEU A 17 -0.19 5.95 15.80
N LEU A 18 -1.38 6.55 15.84
CA LEU A 18 -1.60 7.89 16.37
C LEU A 18 -2.60 7.93 17.52
N ALA A 19 -3.53 6.97 17.56
CA ALA A 19 -4.69 7.01 18.45
C ALA A 19 -5.11 5.62 18.90
N ASP A 20 -5.69 5.54 20.08
CA ASP A 20 -6.40 4.34 20.54
C ASP A 20 -7.87 4.41 20.10
N TYR A 21 -8.47 3.25 19.82
CA TYR A 21 -9.87 3.15 19.44
C TYR A 21 -10.71 2.71 20.64
N GLU A 22 -11.48 3.64 21.21
CA GLU A 22 -12.23 3.44 22.45
C GLU A 22 -13.69 3.85 22.25
N ASN A 23 -14.63 3.00 22.67
CA ASN A 23 -16.07 3.29 22.60
C ASN A 23 -16.58 3.75 21.22
N GLY A 24 -15.95 3.28 20.13
CA GLY A 24 -16.34 3.64 18.76
C GLY A 24 -15.75 4.95 18.24
N ILE A 25 -14.83 5.58 18.97
CA ILE A 25 -14.16 6.81 18.56
C ILE A 25 -12.64 6.66 18.65
N TRP A 26 -11.93 7.41 17.80
CA TRP A 26 -10.48 7.53 17.87
C TRP A 26 -10.10 8.56 18.95
N VAL A 27 -9.23 8.16 19.86
CA VAL A 27 -8.71 9.00 20.95
C VAL A 27 -7.20 9.16 20.73
N PRO A 28 -6.72 10.36 20.35
CA PRO A 28 -5.30 10.60 20.10
C PRO A 28 -4.43 10.19 21.28
N ASN A 29 -3.42 9.37 21.01
CA ASN A 29 -2.48 8.88 22.01
C ASN A 29 -1.27 9.82 22.07
N LYS A 30 -1.25 10.69 23.07
CA LYS A 30 -0.17 11.68 23.26
C LYS A 30 1.19 11.05 23.53
N ASP A 31 1.20 9.84 24.06
CA ASP A 31 2.40 9.07 24.37
C ASP A 31 2.94 8.30 23.16
N SER A 32 2.20 8.27 22.03
CA SER A 32 2.70 7.68 20.79
C SER A 32 4.00 8.34 20.35
N TYR A 33 4.98 7.55 19.95
CA TYR A 33 6.23 8.05 19.38
C TYR A 33 6.03 8.66 17.99
N ILE A 34 5.04 8.16 17.26
CA ILE A 34 4.65 8.72 15.99
C ILE A 34 3.75 9.93 16.27
N LYS A 35 4.25 11.11 15.88
CA LYS A 35 3.57 12.39 16.08
C LYS A 35 2.74 12.78 14.87
N GLU A 36 3.15 12.34 13.68
CA GLU A 36 2.45 12.63 12.45
C GLU A 36 2.32 11.36 11.60
N VAL A 37 1.11 11.12 11.09
CA VAL A 37 0.79 10.01 10.20
C VAL A 37 0.29 10.57 8.87
N PHE A 38 0.98 10.20 7.80
CA PHE A 38 0.69 10.61 6.43
C PHE A 38 0.13 9.42 5.65
N HIS A 39 -1.13 9.48 5.29
CA HIS A 39 -1.85 8.41 4.64
C HIS A 39 -2.10 8.75 3.17
N LEU A 40 -1.44 8.02 2.27
CA LEU A 40 -1.65 8.10 0.84
C LEU A 40 -2.65 7.03 0.40
N TYR A 41 -3.86 7.46 0.13
CA TYR A 41 -4.93 6.60 -0.37
C TYR A 41 -4.82 6.45 -1.89
N THR A 42 -4.90 5.23 -2.38
CA THR A 42 -5.04 4.86 -3.80
C THR A 42 -6.42 4.24 -4.09
N GLU A 43 -7.20 3.99 -3.02
CA GLU A 43 -8.56 3.45 -3.03
C GLU A 43 -9.46 4.30 -2.12
N PRO A 44 -10.78 4.34 -2.36
CA PRO A 44 -11.71 5.09 -1.52
C PRO A 44 -11.94 4.34 -0.20
N SER A 45 -11.19 4.71 0.86
CA SER A 45 -11.31 4.12 2.20
C SER A 45 -11.09 5.12 3.35
N MET A 46 -11.05 6.43 3.06
CA MET A 46 -10.72 7.48 4.03
C MET A 46 -11.72 7.58 5.19
N GLU A 47 -12.96 7.14 4.97
CA GLU A 47 -14.01 7.11 5.99
C GLU A 47 -13.61 6.29 7.22
N THR A 48 -12.75 5.28 7.04
CA THR A 48 -12.28 4.39 8.11
C THR A 48 -11.57 5.15 9.24
N LEU A 49 -10.84 6.22 8.90
CA LEU A 49 -10.07 7.04 9.84
C LEU A 49 -10.59 8.49 9.92
N SER A 50 -11.82 8.72 9.48
CA SER A 50 -12.44 10.05 9.41
C SER A 50 -12.54 10.77 10.77
N GLY A 51 -12.53 10.03 11.88
CA GLY A 51 -12.52 10.59 13.24
C GLY A 51 -11.20 11.25 13.65
N LEU A 52 -10.10 11.03 12.91
CA LEU A 52 -8.80 11.67 13.15
C LEU A 52 -8.65 12.92 12.31
N SER A 53 -8.19 14.03 12.90
CA SER A 53 -8.03 15.32 12.23
C SER A 53 -6.55 15.67 11.98
N CYS A 54 -6.31 16.73 11.20
CA CYS A 54 -4.96 17.29 11.05
C CYS A 54 -4.41 17.85 12.37
N ALA A 55 -5.27 18.31 13.28
CA ALA A 55 -4.83 18.75 14.61
C ALA A 55 -4.33 17.59 15.48
N ASP A 56 -4.78 16.37 15.20
CA ASP A 56 -4.34 15.16 15.89
C ASP A 56 -3.01 14.63 15.32
N GLY A 57 -2.50 15.20 14.22
CA GLY A 57 -1.31 14.73 13.50
C GLY A 57 -1.64 13.74 12.37
N TYR A 58 -2.92 13.57 12.01
CA TYR A 58 -3.31 12.74 10.88
C TYR A 58 -3.41 13.58 9.60
N HIS A 59 -2.75 13.17 8.53
CA HIS A 59 -2.79 13.85 7.24
C HIS A 59 -3.05 12.81 6.17
N TYR A 60 -3.86 13.14 5.16
CA TYR A 60 -4.04 12.25 4.03
C TYR A 60 -3.97 12.99 2.71
N ALA A 61 -3.65 12.22 1.67
CA ALA A 61 -3.79 12.59 0.27
C ALA A 61 -4.46 11.44 -0.47
N TYR A 62 -5.27 11.75 -1.49
CA TYR A 62 -5.94 10.77 -2.33
C TYR A 62 -5.48 10.87 -3.78
N VAL A 63 -4.99 9.76 -4.29
CA VAL A 63 -4.70 9.58 -5.71
C VAL A 63 -5.68 8.54 -6.25
N PRO A 64 -6.80 8.93 -6.88
CA PRO A 64 -7.71 7.96 -7.47
C PRO A 64 -7.05 7.26 -8.66
N ALA A 65 -7.42 6.01 -8.93
CA ALA A 65 -7.08 5.35 -10.20
C ALA A 65 -7.70 6.11 -11.38
N ALA A 66 -7.13 5.93 -12.58
CA ALA A 66 -7.68 6.52 -13.78
C ALA A 66 -9.10 6.00 -14.04
N SER A 67 -10.03 6.90 -14.33
CA SER A 67 -11.34 6.53 -14.83
C SER A 67 -11.36 6.71 -16.35
N SER A 68 -11.60 5.62 -17.09
CA SER A 68 -11.92 5.71 -18.52
C SER A 68 -13.28 6.38 -18.70
N SER A 69 -13.39 7.28 -19.66
CA SER A 69 -14.67 7.85 -20.05
C SER A 69 -15.58 6.79 -20.68
N TRP A 70 -16.91 6.99 -20.63
CA TRP A 70 -17.86 6.08 -21.26
C TRP A 70 -17.61 5.90 -22.76
N ASP A 71 -17.25 6.99 -23.45
CA ASP A 71 -16.91 6.98 -24.88
C ASP A 71 -15.67 6.11 -25.17
N GLU A 72 -14.66 6.13 -24.31
CA GLU A 72 -13.48 5.26 -24.44
C GLU A 72 -13.83 3.80 -24.20
N MET A 73 -14.69 3.52 -23.22
CA MET A 73 -15.18 2.16 -22.95
C MET A 73 -15.96 1.61 -24.15
N GLU A 74 -16.81 2.42 -24.77
CA GLU A 74 -17.56 2.04 -25.98
C GLU A 74 -16.61 1.78 -27.17
N ARG A 75 -15.66 2.68 -27.43
CA ARG A 75 -14.65 2.49 -28.50
C ARG A 75 -13.80 1.25 -28.28
N SER A 76 -13.36 1.01 -27.05
CA SER A 76 -12.61 -0.18 -26.68
C SER A 76 -13.43 -1.45 -26.91
N ALA A 77 -14.72 -1.44 -26.57
CA ALA A 77 -15.62 -2.57 -26.82
C ALA A 77 -15.82 -2.85 -28.31
N ASP A 78 -15.98 -1.79 -29.13
CA ASP A 78 -16.09 -1.91 -30.58
C ASP A 78 -14.80 -2.46 -31.22
N ASP A 79 -13.64 -1.98 -30.78
CA ASP A 79 -12.34 -2.49 -31.20
C ASP A 79 -12.17 -3.98 -30.88
N ILE A 80 -12.53 -4.41 -29.67
CA ILE A 80 -12.48 -5.82 -29.24
C ILE A 80 -13.35 -6.69 -30.15
N ASN A 81 -14.51 -6.19 -30.56
CA ASN A 81 -15.43 -6.93 -31.43
C ASN A 81 -14.97 -6.99 -32.90
N ARG A 82 -14.21 -6.00 -33.37
CA ARG A 82 -13.84 -5.87 -34.80
C ARG A 82 -12.43 -6.34 -35.14
N LEU A 83 -11.48 -6.22 -34.22
CA LEU A 83 -10.06 -6.40 -34.51
C LEU A 83 -9.53 -7.76 -34.05
N SER A 84 -8.55 -8.28 -34.78
CA SER A 84 -7.80 -9.46 -34.33
C SER A 84 -6.96 -9.16 -33.09
N LEU A 85 -6.65 -10.18 -32.28
CA LEU A 85 -5.78 -10.06 -31.11
C LEU A 85 -4.43 -9.40 -31.43
N LYS A 86 -3.84 -9.73 -32.59
CA LYS A 86 -2.57 -9.13 -33.03
C LYS A 86 -2.72 -7.63 -33.30
N ALA A 87 -3.80 -7.23 -33.96
CA ALA A 87 -4.09 -5.81 -34.21
C ALA A 87 -4.35 -5.04 -32.91
N LEU A 88 -5.09 -5.62 -31.97
CA LEU A 88 -5.33 -5.05 -30.64
C LEU A 88 -4.04 -4.90 -29.83
N ALA A 89 -3.18 -5.92 -29.85
CA ALA A 89 -1.91 -5.93 -29.13
C ALA A 89 -0.87 -4.96 -29.72
N SER A 90 -0.99 -4.57 -30.99
CA SER A 90 -0.08 -3.62 -31.64
C SER A 90 -0.56 -2.16 -31.60
N LYS A 91 -1.76 -1.87 -31.07
CA LYS A 91 -2.18 -0.48 -30.86
C LYS A 91 -1.22 0.21 -29.88
N GLU A 92 -0.73 1.39 -30.28
CA GLU A 92 -0.04 2.29 -29.36
C GLU A 92 -1.02 2.75 -28.28
N GLY A 93 -0.53 2.93 -27.04
CA GLY A 93 -1.38 3.32 -25.92
C GLY A 93 -2.04 4.66 -26.20
N MET A 94 -3.35 4.67 -26.37
CA MET A 94 -4.15 5.87 -26.51
C MET A 94 -4.23 6.59 -25.15
N ASN A 95 -4.29 7.92 -25.18
CA ASN A 95 -4.54 8.79 -24.02
C ASN A 95 -3.64 8.61 -22.78
N LYS A 96 -2.37 8.21 -22.95
CA LYS A 96 -1.40 8.08 -21.83
C LYS A 96 -1.26 9.33 -20.94
N SER A 97 -1.58 10.52 -21.47
CA SER A 97 -1.63 11.77 -20.70
C SER A 97 -2.68 11.78 -19.59
N GLU A 98 -3.72 10.95 -19.69
CA GLU A 98 -4.81 10.82 -18.72
C GLU A 98 -4.47 9.77 -17.62
N TYR A 99 -3.48 8.92 -17.89
CA TYR A 99 -3.00 7.87 -16.99
C TYR A 99 -1.75 8.28 -16.20
N ARG A 100 -1.81 9.46 -15.56
CA ARG A 100 -0.68 10.06 -14.82
C ARG A 100 -0.71 9.84 -13.31
N GLN A 101 -1.63 9.02 -12.80
CA GLN A 101 -1.84 8.75 -11.37
C GLN A 101 -0.58 8.20 -10.71
N PHE A 102 0.14 7.29 -11.39
CA PHE A 102 1.40 6.77 -10.87
C PHE A 102 2.50 7.86 -10.76
N ILE A 103 2.47 8.87 -11.64
CA ILE A 103 3.36 10.04 -11.56
C ILE A 103 2.91 10.99 -10.44
N GLN A 104 1.60 11.16 -10.24
CA GLN A 104 1.05 11.92 -9.12
C GLN A 104 1.46 11.28 -7.78
N LEU A 105 1.43 9.95 -7.69
CA LEU A 105 1.92 9.20 -6.53
C LEU A 105 3.39 9.58 -6.21
N PHE A 106 4.27 9.59 -7.21
CA PHE A 106 5.66 10.04 -7.02
C PHE A 106 5.75 11.52 -6.62
N SER A 107 4.86 12.35 -7.14
CA SER A 107 4.83 13.77 -6.79
C SER A 107 4.46 13.96 -5.32
N HIS A 108 3.51 13.18 -4.78
CA HIS A 108 3.20 13.16 -3.35
C HIS A 108 4.34 12.58 -2.49
N TYR A 109 5.09 11.60 -2.97
CA TYR A 109 6.28 11.14 -2.23
C TYR A 109 7.41 12.18 -2.22
N ASN A 110 7.58 12.92 -3.33
CA ASN A 110 8.60 13.96 -3.42
C ASN A 110 8.22 15.23 -2.66
N ASN A 111 6.92 15.51 -2.51
CA ASN A 111 6.42 16.57 -1.65
C ASN A 111 4.99 16.26 -1.20
N PHE A 112 4.84 15.70 -0.01
CA PHE A 112 3.51 15.32 0.48
C PHE A 112 2.69 16.56 0.77
N THR A 113 1.56 16.71 0.08
CA THR A 113 0.57 17.78 0.35
C THR A 113 -0.70 17.14 0.87
N CYS A 114 -1.24 17.65 1.98
CA CYS A 114 -2.46 17.11 2.58
C CYS A 114 -3.71 17.70 1.93
N ASP A 115 -4.65 16.84 1.53
CA ASP A 115 -5.90 17.27 0.88
C ASP A 115 -6.87 17.98 1.82
N ARG A 116 -6.67 17.86 3.14
CA ARG A 116 -7.53 18.48 4.16
C ARG A 116 -7.09 19.89 4.55
N CYS A 117 -5.82 20.06 4.91
CA CYS A 117 -5.28 21.34 5.36
C CYS A 117 -4.55 22.11 4.25
N GLY A 118 -4.23 21.47 3.12
CA GLY A 118 -3.46 22.08 2.02
C GLY A 118 -1.97 22.27 2.32
N GLU A 119 -1.51 21.89 3.51
CA GLU A 119 -0.12 22.05 3.92
C GLU A 119 0.81 21.04 3.23
N SER A 120 2.04 21.48 3.03
CA SER A 120 3.10 20.74 2.36
C SER A 120 4.13 20.27 3.39
N PHE A 121 4.43 18.98 3.40
CA PHE A 121 5.27 18.32 4.40
C PHE A 121 6.64 17.89 3.87
N GLY A 122 6.94 18.22 2.61
CA GLY A 122 8.24 17.95 1.99
C GLY A 122 8.40 16.53 1.48
N ASP A 123 9.63 16.21 1.09
CA ASP A 123 10.03 14.91 0.56
C ASP A 123 10.01 13.85 1.66
N VAL A 124 9.25 12.77 1.44
CA VAL A 124 9.09 11.65 2.36
C VAL A 124 10.43 11.00 2.71
N SER A 125 11.40 11.00 1.79
CA SER A 125 12.71 10.41 2.05
C SER A 125 13.55 11.21 3.06
N THR A 126 13.17 12.45 3.34
CA THR A 126 13.82 13.31 4.33
C THR A 126 13.19 13.24 5.73
N TRP A 127 12.06 12.54 5.87
CA TRP A 127 11.35 12.43 7.15
C TRP A 127 12.07 11.55 8.15
N ASP A 128 11.93 11.90 9.42
CA ASP A 128 12.48 11.15 10.55
C ASP A 128 11.51 10.07 11.07
N ASN A 129 11.91 9.40 12.15
CA ASN A 129 11.16 8.32 12.78
C ASN A 129 9.98 8.77 13.65
N THR A 130 9.72 10.07 13.79
CA THR A 130 8.52 10.60 14.44
C THR A 130 7.33 10.65 13.49
N ARG A 131 7.58 10.38 12.20
CA ARG A 131 6.57 10.34 11.15
C ARG A 131 6.33 8.91 10.68
N ALA A 132 5.10 8.64 10.25
CA ALA A 132 4.77 7.41 9.54
C ALA A 132 4.13 7.72 8.19
N LEU A 133 4.58 7.04 7.14
CA LEU A 133 3.95 7.00 5.84
C LEU A 133 3.11 5.73 5.72
N ILE A 134 1.84 5.86 5.39
CA ILE A 134 0.97 4.75 5.01
C ILE A 134 0.65 4.90 3.53
N THR A 135 0.75 3.81 2.78
CA THR A 135 0.25 3.71 1.41
C THR A 135 -0.83 2.63 1.37
N ASP A 136 -2.06 3.06 1.13
CA ASP A 136 -3.24 2.20 1.11
C ASP A 136 -3.94 2.31 -0.25
N SER A 137 -3.73 1.41 -1.20
CA SER A 137 -3.10 0.08 -1.09
C SER A 137 -2.22 -0.29 -2.29
N LEU A 138 -1.54 -1.43 -2.18
CA LEU A 138 -0.81 -2.05 -3.29
C LEU A 138 -1.72 -2.32 -4.51
N SER A 139 -3.02 -2.59 -4.29
CA SER A 139 -3.98 -2.81 -5.38
C SER A 139 -4.16 -1.57 -6.25
N GLY A 140 -4.35 -0.39 -5.66
CA GLY A 140 -4.41 0.85 -6.43
C GLY A 140 -3.08 1.16 -7.12
N ILE A 141 -1.94 0.90 -6.48
CA ILE A 141 -0.61 1.04 -7.10
C ILE A 141 -0.47 0.12 -8.33
N ASN A 142 -0.94 -1.12 -8.25
CA ASN A 142 -0.91 -2.08 -9.36
C ASN A 142 -1.69 -1.56 -10.57
N ILE A 143 -2.90 -1.03 -10.33
CA ILE A 143 -3.74 -0.46 -11.38
C ILE A 143 -3.02 0.73 -12.03
N MET A 144 -2.58 1.70 -11.23
CA MET A 144 -1.88 2.89 -11.73
C MET A 144 -0.60 2.56 -12.51
N ALA A 145 0.19 1.59 -12.04
CA ALA A 145 1.42 1.18 -12.71
C ALA A 145 1.15 0.57 -14.09
N MET A 146 0.11 -0.28 -14.18
CA MET A 146 -0.29 -0.90 -15.44
C MET A 146 -0.88 0.14 -16.40
N ASP A 147 -1.74 1.01 -15.90
CA ASP A 147 -2.41 2.05 -16.67
C ASP A 147 -1.42 3.06 -17.26
N LEU A 148 -0.38 3.44 -16.52
CA LEU A 148 0.70 4.30 -17.03
C LEU A 148 1.37 3.70 -18.28
N VAL A 149 1.52 2.37 -18.32
CA VAL A 149 2.20 1.67 -19.42
C VAL A 149 1.25 1.43 -20.59
N VAL A 150 0.04 0.96 -20.31
CA VAL A 150 -0.93 0.46 -21.29
C VAL A 150 -1.83 1.57 -21.84
N GLY A 151 -2.14 2.58 -21.03
CA GLY A 151 -3.21 3.55 -21.32
C GLY A 151 -4.55 2.86 -21.49
N SER A 152 -5.36 3.32 -22.45
CA SER A 152 -6.68 2.74 -22.76
C SER A 152 -6.63 1.52 -23.70
N LYS A 153 -5.46 0.90 -23.88
CA LYS A 153 -5.33 -0.24 -24.78
C LYS A 153 -6.06 -1.48 -24.20
N PRO A 154 -6.90 -2.17 -25.00
CA PRO A 154 -7.72 -3.29 -24.51
C PRO A 154 -6.94 -4.55 -24.18
N VAL A 155 -5.72 -4.71 -24.73
CA VAL A 155 -4.90 -5.92 -24.58
C VAL A 155 -3.52 -5.56 -24.05
N ARG A 156 -3.10 -6.26 -23.00
CA ARG A 156 -1.79 -6.10 -22.36
C ARG A 156 -0.81 -7.11 -22.94
N SER A 157 0.35 -6.64 -23.39
CA SER A 157 1.45 -7.48 -23.87
C SER A 157 2.37 -7.88 -22.71
N MET A 158 3.19 -8.92 -22.91
CA MET A 158 4.16 -9.37 -21.89
C MET A 158 5.18 -8.28 -21.51
N SER A 159 5.56 -7.41 -22.45
CA SER A 159 6.41 -6.26 -22.14
C SER A 159 5.71 -5.26 -21.24
N ASP A 160 4.40 -5.04 -21.42
CA ASP A 160 3.63 -4.12 -20.58
C ASP A 160 3.63 -4.59 -19.11
N TRP A 161 3.43 -5.89 -18.90
CA TRP A 161 3.55 -6.51 -17.59
C TRP A 161 4.95 -6.36 -16.99
N GLY A 162 6.00 -6.66 -17.76
CA GLY A 162 7.39 -6.57 -17.29
C GLY A 162 7.77 -5.15 -16.84
N ILE A 163 7.39 -4.13 -17.61
CA ILE A 163 7.66 -2.72 -17.26
C ILE A 163 6.89 -2.34 -15.98
N SER A 164 5.62 -2.70 -15.89
CA SER A 164 4.76 -2.36 -14.74
C SER A 164 5.26 -3.02 -13.45
N MET A 165 5.69 -4.28 -13.51
CA MET A 165 6.27 -5.02 -12.39
C MET A 165 7.60 -4.40 -11.91
N ASP A 166 8.48 -3.98 -12.82
CA ASP A 166 9.72 -3.27 -12.46
C ASP A 166 9.43 -1.95 -11.74
N ARG A 167 8.41 -1.19 -12.18
CA ARG A 167 8.02 0.07 -11.53
C ARG A 167 7.54 -0.12 -10.10
N ILE A 168 6.69 -1.12 -9.84
CA ILE A 168 6.26 -1.46 -8.48
C ILE A 168 7.46 -1.87 -7.62
N THR A 169 8.33 -2.72 -8.16
CA THR A 169 9.53 -3.19 -7.43
C THR A 169 10.43 -2.02 -7.05
N ARG A 170 10.70 -1.10 -7.98
CA ARG A 170 11.52 0.10 -7.71
C ARG A 170 10.88 1.03 -6.69
N LEU A 171 9.56 1.23 -6.77
CA LEU A 171 8.82 2.04 -5.81
C LEU A 171 8.92 1.43 -4.40
N VAL A 172 8.58 0.14 -4.24
CA VAL A 172 8.63 -0.53 -2.94
C VAL A 172 10.05 -0.55 -2.39
N ASN A 173 11.06 -0.81 -3.23
CA ASN A 173 12.45 -0.75 -2.80
C ASN A 173 12.85 0.66 -2.33
N LYS A 174 12.48 1.72 -3.07
CA LYS A 174 12.74 3.12 -2.67
C LYS A 174 12.08 3.43 -1.32
N LEU A 175 10.81 3.06 -1.14
CA LEU A 175 10.07 3.29 0.10
C LEU A 175 10.57 2.44 1.27
N CYS A 176 11.16 1.27 1.05
CA CYS A 176 11.69 0.45 2.14
C CYS A 176 13.16 0.77 2.48
N ALA A 177 13.96 1.18 1.50
CA ALA A 177 15.41 1.35 1.67
C ALA A 177 15.83 2.79 1.98
N ASP A 178 15.12 3.78 1.39
CA ASP A 178 15.58 5.17 1.38
C ASP A 178 14.74 6.10 2.26
N THR A 179 13.68 5.63 2.93
CA THR A 179 12.93 6.43 3.90
C THR A 179 13.33 6.05 5.32
N ALA A 180 13.63 7.03 6.17
CA ALA A 180 13.94 6.78 7.58
C ALA A 180 12.68 6.68 8.46
N CYS A 181 11.56 7.25 8.01
CA CYS A 181 10.27 7.14 8.68
C CYS A 181 9.69 5.72 8.64
N LEU A 182 8.72 5.43 9.52
CA LEU A 182 7.98 4.17 9.45
C LEU A 182 7.14 4.15 8.17
N MET A 183 7.28 3.09 7.35
CA MET A 183 6.46 2.92 6.15
C MET A 183 5.55 1.69 6.27
N VAL A 184 4.26 1.89 6.05
CA VAL A 184 3.22 0.86 6.05
C VAL A 184 2.59 0.77 4.67
N LEU A 185 2.75 -0.37 3.99
CA LEU A 185 2.01 -0.71 2.78
C LEU A 185 0.93 -1.73 3.12
N THR A 186 -0.31 -1.49 2.68
CA THR A 186 -1.40 -2.47 2.76
C THR A 186 -1.51 -3.26 1.45
N ALA A 187 -1.91 -4.52 1.54
CA ALA A 187 -2.20 -5.35 0.37
C ALA A 187 -3.28 -6.40 0.64
N HIS A 188 -3.96 -6.82 -0.42
CA HIS A 188 -4.79 -8.01 -0.39
C HIS A 188 -3.96 -9.28 -0.48
N LEU A 189 -4.53 -10.40 -0.03
CA LEU A 189 -3.95 -11.73 -0.21
C LEU A 189 -4.63 -12.44 -1.37
N GLU A 190 -3.83 -13.14 -2.17
CA GLU A 190 -4.26 -14.11 -3.15
C GLU A 190 -3.60 -15.46 -2.87
N ILE A 191 -4.36 -16.54 -3.04
CA ILE A 191 -3.83 -17.89 -2.89
C ILE A 191 -3.12 -18.26 -4.19
N GLU A 192 -1.80 -18.38 -4.12
CA GLU A 192 -0.94 -18.70 -5.24
C GLU A 192 -0.17 -20.00 -4.99
N ARG A 193 0.19 -20.68 -6.08
CA ARG A 193 1.05 -21.86 -5.98
C ARG A 193 2.50 -21.41 -5.88
N ASP A 194 3.15 -21.72 -4.77
CA ASP A 194 4.58 -21.54 -4.61
C ASP A 194 5.32 -22.48 -5.57
N GLU A 195 6.02 -21.92 -6.55
CA GLU A 195 6.73 -22.70 -7.58
C GLU A 195 7.90 -23.52 -7.01
N VAL A 196 8.46 -23.12 -5.85
CA VAL A 196 9.59 -23.80 -5.21
C VAL A 196 9.10 -24.97 -4.36
N THR A 197 8.07 -24.75 -3.54
CA THR A 197 7.58 -25.78 -2.60
C THR A 197 6.41 -26.60 -3.15
N GLY A 198 5.76 -26.12 -4.22
CA GLY A 198 4.57 -26.72 -4.83
C GLY A 198 3.28 -26.54 -4.03
N ARG A 199 3.34 -25.93 -2.84
CA ARG A 199 2.20 -25.71 -1.94
C ARG A 199 1.42 -24.45 -2.32
N MET A 200 0.13 -24.44 -2.01
CA MET A 200 -0.66 -23.20 -2.08
C MET A 200 -0.32 -22.33 -0.87
N ARG A 201 -0.05 -21.05 -1.11
CA ARG A 201 0.24 -20.05 -0.07
C ARG A 201 -0.48 -18.75 -0.37
N ALA A 202 -0.99 -18.11 0.67
CA ALA A 202 -1.49 -16.76 0.59
C ALA A 202 -0.31 -15.78 0.47
N MET A 203 -0.25 -15.05 -0.64
CA MET A 203 0.78 -14.06 -0.94
C MET A 203 0.14 -12.70 -1.23
N PRO A 204 0.87 -11.58 -1.10
CA PRO A 204 0.34 -10.29 -1.51
C PRO A 204 -0.09 -10.28 -2.98
N SER A 205 -1.31 -9.82 -3.24
CA SER A 205 -1.81 -9.61 -4.59
C SER A 205 -1.04 -8.46 -5.23
N THR A 206 -0.38 -8.77 -6.35
CA THR A 206 0.44 -7.84 -7.11
C THR A 206 0.39 -8.15 -8.60
N LEU A 207 0.84 -7.22 -9.44
CA LEU A 207 0.99 -7.50 -10.87
C LEU A 207 1.93 -8.69 -11.10
N GLY A 208 1.38 -9.74 -11.69
CA GLY A 208 2.12 -10.93 -12.11
C GLY A 208 2.55 -11.86 -10.96
N LYS A 209 2.40 -13.17 -11.18
CA LYS A 209 2.70 -14.22 -10.19
C LYS A 209 4.14 -14.22 -9.69
N LYS A 210 5.09 -13.75 -10.51
CA LYS A 210 6.52 -13.75 -10.18
C LYS A 210 6.93 -12.66 -9.20
N LEU A 211 6.16 -11.57 -9.07
CA LEU A 211 6.50 -10.46 -8.18
C LEU A 211 6.02 -10.72 -6.74
N ALA A 212 4.89 -11.42 -6.57
CA ALA A 212 4.29 -11.73 -5.27
C ALA A 212 5.29 -12.29 -4.23
N PRO A 213 6.12 -13.32 -4.53
CA PRO A 213 7.08 -13.88 -3.57
C PRO A 213 8.34 -13.01 -3.32
N ILE A 214 8.51 -11.92 -4.07
CA ILE A 214 9.67 -11.03 -3.95
C ILE A 214 9.35 -9.86 -3.02
N LEU A 215 8.15 -9.28 -3.13
CA LEU A 215 7.76 -8.08 -2.38
C LEU A 215 7.94 -8.20 -0.85
N PRO A 216 7.50 -9.28 -0.17
CA PRO A 216 7.68 -9.45 1.28
C PRO A 216 9.12 -9.28 1.76
N ARG A 217 10.12 -9.56 0.90
CA ARG A 217 11.54 -9.54 1.27
C ARG A 217 12.03 -8.14 1.64
N PHE A 218 11.46 -7.09 1.04
CA PHE A 218 11.83 -5.69 1.31
C PHE A 218 11.37 -5.20 2.68
N PHE A 219 10.34 -5.82 3.26
CA PHE A 219 9.77 -5.35 4.52
C PHE A 219 10.48 -5.97 5.74
N SER A 220 10.53 -5.24 6.84
CA SER A 220 10.93 -5.79 8.15
C SER A 220 9.82 -6.66 8.75
N GLU A 221 8.58 -6.25 8.57
CA GLU A 221 7.37 -6.89 9.07
C GLU A 221 6.38 -7.16 7.93
N VAL A 222 5.86 -8.37 7.83
CA VAL A 222 4.75 -8.77 6.98
C VAL A 222 3.73 -9.47 7.87
N ILE A 223 2.64 -8.75 8.13
CA ILE A 223 1.66 -9.08 9.16
C ILE A 223 0.33 -9.39 8.48
N GLU A 224 -0.22 -10.56 8.77
CA GLU A 224 -1.54 -10.94 8.30
C GLU A 224 -2.62 -10.35 9.22
N CYS A 225 -3.50 -9.55 8.65
CA CYS A 225 -4.67 -9.00 9.31
C CYS A 225 -5.85 -9.96 9.13
N LYS A 226 -6.48 -10.34 10.24
CA LYS A 226 -7.65 -11.21 10.30
C LYS A 226 -8.80 -10.50 10.99
N HIS A 227 -10.02 -10.87 10.61
CA HIS A 227 -11.23 -10.49 11.33
C HIS A 227 -11.91 -11.78 11.78
N GLU A 228 -12.02 -11.97 13.10
CA GLU A 228 -12.74 -13.10 13.69
C GLU A 228 -13.83 -12.52 14.60
N GLU A 229 -15.06 -12.99 14.38
CA GLU A 229 -16.25 -12.50 15.06
C GLU A 229 -16.45 -10.99 14.86
N ASN A 230 -16.08 -10.19 15.84
CA ASN A 230 -16.19 -8.72 15.85
C ASN A 230 -14.85 -8.03 16.18
N ASN A 231 -13.74 -8.78 16.15
CA ASN A 231 -12.44 -8.27 16.55
C ASN A 231 -11.42 -8.45 15.43
N PHE A 232 -10.57 -7.44 15.26
CA PHE A 232 -9.42 -7.52 14.38
C PHE A 232 -8.24 -8.13 15.14
N PHE A 233 -7.47 -8.95 14.45
CA PHE A 233 -6.26 -9.58 14.97
C PHE A 233 -5.14 -9.52 13.95
N TRP A 234 -3.92 -9.49 14.46
CA TRP A 234 -2.72 -9.68 13.66
C TRP A 234 -2.16 -11.07 13.86
N SER A 235 -1.58 -11.63 12.81
CA SER A 235 -0.89 -12.91 12.80
C SER A 235 0.48 -12.74 12.14
N THR A 236 1.52 -13.17 12.84
CA THR A 236 2.92 -13.18 12.38
C THR A 236 3.48 -14.59 12.23
N SER A 237 2.63 -15.62 12.40
CA SER A 237 3.02 -17.03 12.41
C SER A 237 2.06 -17.95 11.67
N ASN A 238 1.29 -17.44 10.71
CA ASN A 238 0.39 -18.29 9.93
C ASN A 238 1.22 -19.08 8.89
N GLU A 239 1.16 -20.41 8.95
CA GLU A 239 1.92 -21.29 8.07
C GLU A 239 1.52 -21.17 6.59
N ASP A 240 0.27 -20.78 6.34
CA ASP A 240 -0.29 -20.66 4.98
C ASP A 240 -0.05 -19.28 4.36
N THR A 241 0.49 -18.31 5.11
CA THR A 241 0.78 -16.95 4.64
C THR A 241 2.26 -16.64 4.78
N ASP A 242 2.86 -16.01 3.76
CA ASP A 242 4.27 -15.60 3.82
C ASP A 242 4.45 -14.39 4.75
N THR A 243 4.48 -14.68 6.06
CA THR A 243 4.66 -13.71 7.13
C THR A 243 6.13 -13.53 7.46
N LYS A 244 6.46 -12.36 7.99
CA LYS A 244 7.83 -12.01 8.37
C LYS A 244 7.77 -11.12 9.59
N THR A 245 8.57 -11.41 10.61
CA THR A 245 8.64 -10.56 11.80
C THR A 245 10.08 -10.38 12.26
N ARG A 246 10.42 -9.16 12.71
CA ARG A 246 11.71 -8.83 13.33
C ARG A 246 11.53 -8.21 14.72
N ASN A 247 10.45 -7.47 14.93
CA ASN A 247 10.16 -6.68 16.13
C ASN A 247 8.87 -7.12 16.82
N LEU A 248 7.93 -7.75 16.11
CA LEU A 248 6.77 -8.36 16.75
C LEU A 248 7.08 -9.77 17.23
N PRO A 249 6.43 -10.25 18.31
CA PRO A 249 6.49 -11.65 18.69
C PRO A 249 5.91 -12.53 17.57
N HIS A 250 6.43 -13.75 17.44
CA HIS A 250 5.88 -14.77 16.55
C HIS A 250 4.63 -15.36 17.20
N SER A 251 3.45 -14.98 16.71
CA SER A 251 2.16 -15.36 17.30
C SER A 251 1.04 -15.40 16.26
N PRO A 252 0.09 -16.35 16.38
CA PRO A 252 -1.04 -16.44 15.47
C PRO A 252 -2.14 -15.43 15.79
N LYS A 253 -2.09 -14.82 16.98
CA LYS A 253 -3.12 -13.90 17.47
C LYS A 253 -2.50 -12.80 18.31
N LEU A 254 -2.39 -11.62 17.73
CA LEU A 254 -1.89 -10.39 18.35
C LEU A 254 -2.97 -9.31 18.32
N LYS A 255 -2.94 -8.43 19.32
CA LYS A 255 -3.72 -7.20 19.29
C LYS A 255 -3.24 -6.37 18.09
N PRO A 256 -4.15 -5.84 17.25
CA PRO A 256 -3.80 -5.10 16.05
C PRO A 256 -3.33 -3.68 16.39
N SER A 257 -2.11 -3.56 16.93
CA SER A 257 -1.52 -2.29 17.33
C SER A 257 -0.05 -2.23 16.94
N PHE A 258 0.38 -1.08 16.43
CA PHE A 258 1.80 -0.84 16.13
C PHE A 258 2.66 -0.59 17.36
N GLN A 259 2.05 -0.29 18.52
CA GLN A 259 2.79 0.09 19.73
C GLN A 259 3.86 -0.94 20.16
N PRO A 260 3.57 -2.26 20.25
CA PRO A 260 4.58 -3.25 20.66
C PRO A 260 5.77 -3.33 19.70
N MET A 261 5.52 -3.12 18.40
CA MET A 261 6.55 -3.08 17.37
C MET A 261 7.45 -1.85 17.55
N LEU A 262 6.86 -0.69 17.81
CA LEU A 262 7.58 0.56 18.04
C LEU A 262 8.42 0.51 19.31
N ASP A 263 7.87 -0.03 20.40
CA ASP A 263 8.59 -0.23 21.67
C ASP A 263 9.83 -1.12 21.48
N THR A 264 9.65 -2.29 20.85
CA THR A 264 10.76 -3.23 20.58
C THR A 264 11.83 -2.62 19.67
N TRP A 265 11.41 -1.85 18.66
CA TRP A 265 12.36 -1.18 17.76
C TRP A 265 13.19 -0.14 18.51
N ARG A 266 12.54 0.67 19.36
CA ARG A 266 13.19 1.69 20.20
C ARG A 266 14.19 1.08 21.17
N GLU A 267 13.84 -0.03 21.81
CA GLU A 267 14.75 -0.75 22.71
C GLU A 267 16.02 -1.22 22.00
N LYS A 268 15.90 -1.70 20.74
CA LYS A 268 17.05 -2.21 19.96
C LYS A 268 17.93 -1.12 19.38
N HIS A 269 17.36 0.01 18.97
CA HIS A 269 18.05 1.01 18.15
C HIS A 269 18.20 2.37 18.84
N GLY A 270 17.62 2.56 20.02
CA GLY A 270 17.59 3.85 20.71
C GLY A 270 16.74 4.89 19.97
N LEU A 271 16.96 6.17 20.29
CA LEU A 271 16.47 7.29 19.47
C LEU A 271 17.47 7.46 18.31
N TRP A 272 17.02 7.34 17.05
CA TRP A 272 17.88 7.59 15.89
C TRP A 272 18.40 9.04 15.94
N PRO A 273 19.68 9.32 15.67
CA PRO A 273 20.14 10.69 15.46
C PRO A 273 19.41 11.24 14.22
N SER A 274 18.95 12.48 14.28
CA SER A 274 18.01 13.14 13.33
C SER A 274 18.45 13.25 11.86
N THR A 275 19.46 12.51 11.40
CA THR A 275 19.99 12.56 10.04
C THR A 275 20.64 11.23 9.67
N ARG A 276 20.22 10.64 8.54
CA ARG A 276 21.12 9.84 7.70
C ARG A 276 21.82 10.76 6.71
#